data_AF-S9V6R5-F1
#
_entry.id   AF-S9V6R5-F1
#
_cell.length_a   1.000
_cell.length_b   1.000
_cell.length_c   1.000
_cell.angle_alpha   90.00
_cell.angle_beta   90.00
_cell.angle_gamma   90.00
#
_symmetry.space_group_name_H-M   'P 1'
#
loop_
_entity.id
_entity.type
_entity.pdbx_description
1 polymer ?
#
loop_
_entity_poly.entity_id
_entity_poly.type
_entity_poly.pdbx_seq_one_letter_code
_entity_poly.pdbx_strand_id
1 'polypeptide(L)'
;MKKRNLEKEKQLELAAIWGAEVDGDARFPKRRGSAKKPQIAKLDDEELPLDTDVLSDFGSDVSGELEKAEKPAAKRAKTAKKPTFYRLHCFVEPGTEKNAVRTVFEDYEPKVELRSTQKGNALNKAQYAVLTFSNKAMALHAVKMLDGTNQRDLLGTKCLKLSLMLNRQQSKIARRRENRVRRQAKKKSAEDEHREDMEFLQKFIHSHAQR
;
A
#
# COMPACT_ATOMS: atom_id res chain seq x y z
N MET A 1 7.51 2.46 -53.10
CA MET A 1 7.26 3.42 -52.00
C MET A 1 5.79 3.84 -52.01
N LYS A 2 4.97 3.31 -51.10
CA LYS A 2 3.53 3.63 -51.06
C LYS A 2 3.33 5.03 -50.47
N LYS A 3 2.79 5.94 -51.26
CA LYS A 3 2.45 7.31 -50.85
C LYS A 3 1.39 7.23 -49.74
N ARG A 4 1.70 7.79 -48.56
CA ARG A 4 0.76 7.88 -47.44
C ARG A 4 -0.27 8.96 -47.78
N ASN A 5 -1.54 8.60 -47.77
CA ASN A 5 -2.64 9.52 -48.08
C ASN A 5 -2.90 10.40 -46.85
N LEU A 6 -2.27 11.57 -46.83
CA LEU A 6 -2.31 12.57 -45.75
C LEU A 6 -3.74 13.00 -45.39
N GLU A 7 -4.66 12.96 -46.34
CA GLU A 7 -6.07 13.31 -46.12
C GLU A 7 -6.79 12.35 -45.17
N LYS A 8 -6.45 11.05 -45.23
CA LYS A 8 -7.03 10.04 -44.33
C LYS A 8 -6.48 10.17 -42.91
N GLU A 9 -5.21 10.54 -42.76
CA GLU A 9 -4.60 10.79 -41.44
C GLU A 9 -5.20 12.06 -40.81
N LYS A 10 -5.38 13.13 -41.58
CA LYS A 10 -6.00 14.37 -41.11
C LYS A 10 -7.45 14.19 -40.67
N GLN A 11 -8.25 13.38 -41.39
CA GLN A 11 -9.62 13.05 -40.98
C GLN A 11 -9.66 12.23 -39.68
N LEU A 12 -8.67 11.36 -39.46
CA LEU A 12 -8.58 10.54 -38.25
C LEU A 12 -8.16 11.37 -37.02
N GLU A 13 -7.28 12.36 -37.22
CA GLU A 13 -6.92 13.34 -36.19
C GLU A 13 -8.07 14.31 -35.87
N LEU A 14 -8.79 14.80 -36.89
CA LEU A 14 -9.93 15.69 -36.68
C LEU A 14 -11.11 14.96 -36.00
N ALA A 15 -11.35 13.69 -36.33
CA ALA A 15 -12.34 12.87 -35.62
C ALA A 15 -11.94 12.59 -34.16
N ALA A 16 -10.64 12.53 -33.83
CA ALA A 16 -10.17 12.40 -32.46
C ALA A 16 -10.33 13.70 -31.65
N ILE A 17 -10.28 14.86 -32.31
CA ILE A 17 -10.48 16.17 -31.68
C ILE A 17 -11.98 16.51 -31.54
N TRP A 18 -12.80 16.16 -32.54
CA TRP A 18 -14.22 16.57 -32.60
C TRP A 18 -15.26 15.45 -32.45
N GLY A 19 -14.86 14.19 -32.30
CA GLY A 19 -15.79 13.07 -32.15
C GLY A 19 -15.86 12.52 -30.74
N ALA A 20 -16.71 13.09 -29.88
CA ALA A 20 -17.50 12.37 -28.85
C ALA A 20 -18.44 13.30 -28.05
N GLU A 21 -19.24 14.14 -28.71
CA GLU A 21 -20.58 14.44 -28.18
C GLU A 21 -21.51 13.31 -28.63
N VAL A 22 -21.46 12.21 -27.89
CA VAL A 22 -22.52 11.19 -27.87
C VAL A 22 -23.09 11.28 -26.47
N ASP A 23 -24.42 11.40 -26.40
CA ASP A 23 -25.21 11.50 -25.19
C ASP A 23 -24.63 10.69 -24.02
N GLY A 24 -24.57 11.36 -22.88
CA GLY A 24 -23.72 10.97 -21.76
C GLY A 24 -23.96 9.56 -21.25
N ASP A 25 -22.94 8.69 -21.38
CA ASP A 25 -22.57 7.74 -20.34
C ASP A 25 -21.20 7.05 -20.58
N ALA A 26 -20.10 7.80 -20.72
CA ALA A 26 -18.74 7.20 -20.66
C ALA A 26 -17.63 8.25 -20.49
N ARG A 27 -17.45 8.80 -19.29
CA ARG A 27 -16.38 9.78 -18.97
C ARG A 27 -14.95 9.22 -18.90
N PHE A 28 -14.66 8.02 -19.40
CA PHE A 28 -13.30 7.49 -19.40
C PHE A 28 -12.96 6.74 -20.68
N PRO A 29 -11.78 6.99 -21.29
CA PRO A 29 -11.30 6.21 -22.41
C PRO A 29 -11.24 4.73 -22.04
N LYS A 30 -12.08 3.91 -22.66
CA LYS A 30 -12.03 2.45 -22.50
C LYS A 30 -10.66 1.97 -22.99
N ARG A 31 -9.84 1.45 -22.07
CA ARG A 31 -8.54 0.84 -22.39
C ARG A 31 -8.76 -0.30 -23.38
N ARG A 32 -8.44 -0.09 -24.66
CA ARG A 32 -8.25 -1.19 -25.62
C ARG A 32 -7.08 -2.04 -25.14
N GLY A 33 -7.36 -3.26 -24.68
CA GLY A 33 -6.32 -4.23 -24.33
C GLY A 33 -6.61 -5.11 -23.12
N SER A 34 -7.78 -5.73 -23.04
CA SER A 34 -7.91 -7.00 -22.29
C SER A 34 -7.40 -8.15 -23.18
N ALA A 35 -6.11 -8.12 -23.50
CA ALA A 35 -5.45 -9.33 -23.99
C ALA A 35 -5.52 -10.35 -22.84
N LYS A 36 -6.09 -11.53 -23.13
CA LYS A 36 -6.14 -12.67 -22.21
C LYS A 36 -4.74 -12.89 -21.65
N LYS A 37 -4.54 -12.58 -20.36
CA LYS A 37 -3.31 -12.97 -19.67
C LYS A 37 -3.26 -14.50 -19.72
N PRO A 38 -2.14 -15.12 -20.11
CA PRO A 38 -1.99 -16.56 -19.91
C PRO A 38 -2.25 -16.84 -18.43
N GLN A 39 -3.09 -17.84 -18.16
CA GLN A 39 -3.21 -18.42 -16.83
C GLN A 39 -1.83 -18.95 -16.46
N ILE A 40 -1.04 -18.12 -15.78
CA ILE A 40 0.09 -18.60 -15.00
C ILE A 40 -0.57 -19.51 -13.98
N ALA A 41 -0.24 -20.79 -14.08
CA ALA A 41 -0.68 -21.83 -13.16
C ALA A 41 -0.68 -21.26 -11.74
N LYS A 42 -1.77 -21.47 -11.01
CA LYS A 42 -1.78 -21.35 -9.57
C LYS A 42 -0.75 -22.37 -9.06
N LEU A 43 0.50 -21.96 -8.99
CA LEU A 43 1.39 -22.49 -7.99
C LEU A 43 0.72 -22.07 -6.69
N ASP A 44 0.16 -23.05 -6.00
CA ASP A 44 -0.05 -22.96 -4.57
C ASP A 44 1.31 -22.55 -3.99
N ASP A 45 1.49 -21.24 -3.82
CA ASP A 45 2.55 -20.67 -3.01
C ASP A 45 2.25 -21.15 -1.60
N GLU A 46 2.82 -22.31 -1.28
CA GLU A 46 3.01 -22.79 0.06
C GLU A 46 3.32 -21.62 0.99
N GLU A 47 2.76 -21.70 2.19
CA GLU A 47 3.13 -20.93 3.36
C GLU A 47 4.66 -20.93 3.52
N LEU A 48 5.33 -19.98 2.86
CA LEU A 48 6.65 -19.54 3.24
C LEU A 48 6.46 -18.79 4.56
N PRO A 49 7.07 -19.25 5.67
CA PRO A 49 7.02 -18.53 6.93
C PRO A 49 7.91 -17.29 6.78
N LEU A 50 7.32 -16.22 6.25
CA LEU A 50 7.91 -14.90 6.16
C LEU A 50 7.37 -14.10 7.34
N ASP A 51 8.24 -13.90 8.33
CA ASP A 51 8.05 -13.14 9.59
C ASP A 51 6.74 -12.33 9.64
N THR A 52 5.72 -12.97 10.20
CA THR A 52 4.45 -12.36 10.57
C THR A 52 4.62 -11.35 11.71
N ASP A 53 5.76 -11.36 12.40
CA ASP A 53 6.16 -10.46 13.49
C ASP A 53 6.35 -8.98 13.07
N VAL A 54 6.20 -8.65 11.79
CA VAL A 54 6.13 -7.23 11.35
C VAL A 54 4.70 -6.71 11.38
N LEU A 55 3.69 -7.59 11.41
CA LEU A 55 2.28 -7.21 11.30
C LEU A 55 1.41 -7.77 12.45
N SER A 56 1.94 -8.54 13.39
CA SER A 56 1.17 -9.08 14.53
C SER A 56 0.95 -8.09 15.67
N ASP A 57 1.78 -7.05 15.80
CA ASP A 57 1.78 -6.20 17.01
C ASP A 57 0.73 -5.08 17.02
N PHE A 58 -0.08 -4.95 15.97
CA PHE A 58 -1.27 -4.08 15.99
C PHE A 58 -2.53 -4.90 16.25
N GLY A 59 -2.67 -5.37 17.50
CA GLY A 59 -3.91 -5.90 18.07
C GLY A 59 -4.17 -7.37 17.77
N SER A 60 -3.77 -8.24 18.70
CA SER A 60 -4.22 -9.64 18.76
C SER A 60 -4.37 -10.05 20.21
N ASP A 61 -5.43 -9.54 20.85
CA ASP A 61 -5.96 -10.11 22.09
C ASP A 61 -7.23 -10.88 21.73
N VAL A 62 -7.06 -12.04 21.08
CA VAL A 62 -8.08 -13.09 20.95
C VAL A 62 -7.32 -14.42 20.90
N SER A 63 -7.12 -14.99 22.08
CA SER A 63 -6.73 -16.38 22.26
C SER A 63 -7.87 -17.30 21.79
N GLY A 64 -7.67 -17.97 20.67
CA GLY A 64 -8.47 -19.13 20.25
C GLY A 64 -7.53 -20.30 19.99
N GLU A 65 -7.59 -21.32 20.83
CA GLU A 65 -6.88 -22.59 20.65
C GLU A 65 -7.19 -23.19 19.28
N LEU A 66 -6.14 -23.49 18.52
CA LEU A 66 -6.20 -24.32 17.33
C LEU A 66 -5.33 -25.53 17.59
N GLU A 67 -5.98 -26.69 17.73
CA GLU A 67 -5.35 -28.00 17.83
C GLU A 67 -4.39 -28.20 16.64
N LYS A 68 -3.12 -28.41 16.95
CA LYS A 68 -2.05 -28.64 15.97
C LYS A 68 -2.06 -30.10 15.54
N ALA A 69 -2.55 -30.38 14.33
CA ALA A 69 -2.26 -31.63 13.65
C ALA A 69 -0.78 -31.63 13.22
N GLU A 70 0.02 -32.48 13.87
CA GLU A 70 1.44 -32.70 13.56
C GLU A 70 1.60 -33.30 12.16
N LYS A 71 2.31 -32.59 11.27
CA LYS A 71 2.86 -33.15 10.03
C LYS A 71 4.39 -33.21 10.15
N PRO A 72 5.04 -34.27 9.64
CA PRO A 72 6.44 -34.52 9.89
C PRO A 72 7.33 -33.46 9.24
N ALA A 73 8.30 -32.98 10.02
CA ALA A 73 9.25 -31.94 9.65
C ALA A 73 10.19 -32.41 8.53
N ALA A 74 9.86 -32.08 7.28
CA ALA A 74 10.83 -32.11 6.20
C ALA A 74 11.93 -31.08 6.52
N LYS A 75 13.19 -31.55 6.64
CA LYS A 75 14.38 -30.71 6.83
C LYS A 75 14.55 -29.77 5.64
N ARG A 76 13.91 -28.59 5.70
CA ARG A 76 14.10 -27.50 4.74
C ARG A 76 15.49 -26.93 4.96
N ALA A 77 16.34 -27.05 3.94
CA ALA A 77 17.63 -26.38 3.89
C ALA A 77 17.42 -24.90 4.24
N LYS A 78 18.22 -24.38 5.19
CA LYS A 78 18.21 -22.98 5.60
C LYS A 78 18.63 -22.13 4.39
N THR A 79 17.67 -21.74 3.56
CA THR A 79 17.90 -20.69 2.56
C THR A 79 18.36 -19.46 3.34
N ALA A 80 19.56 -18.98 3.01
CA ALA A 80 20.12 -17.79 3.64
C ALA A 80 19.07 -16.68 3.58
N LYS A 81 18.57 -16.25 4.75
CA LYS A 81 17.58 -15.19 4.84
C LYS A 81 18.15 -13.98 4.12
N LYS A 82 17.52 -13.55 3.03
CA LYS A 82 17.95 -12.36 2.31
C LYS A 82 17.97 -11.18 3.30
N PRO A 83 18.98 -10.30 3.24
CA PRO A 83 19.05 -9.17 4.16
C PRO A 83 17.80 -8.31 4.01
N THR A 84 17.05 -8.19 5.10
CA THR A 84 15.85 -7.34 5.16
C THR A 84 16.29 -5.91 5.40
N PHE A 85 15.99 -5.02 4.47
CA PHE A 85 16.24 -3.59 4.61
C PHE A 85 14.95 -2.86 4.98
N TYR A 86 15.06 -1.97 5.96
CA TYR A 86 13.97 -1.11 6.42
C TYR A 86 14.22 0.30 5.91
N ARG A 87 13.23 0.92 5.27
CA ARG A 87 13.38 2.23 4.65
C ARG A 87 12.49 3.25 5.35
N LEU A 88 13.05 4.39 5.73
CA LEU A 88 12.29 5.54 6.22
C LEU A 88 12.33 6.66 5.18
N HIS A 89 11.21 7.35 5.01
CA HIS A 89 11.12 8.62 4.32
C HIS A 89 11.21 9.74 5.35
N CYS A 90 12.18 10.61 5.18
CA CYS A 90 12.33 11.85 5.92
C CYS A 90 12.04 13.01 4.96
N PHE A 91 11.02 13.82 5.25
CA PHE A 91 10.73 15.02 4.46
C PHE A 91 11.67 16.15 4.90
N VAL A 92 12.33 16.78 3.93
CA VAL A 92 13.34 17.83 4.16
C VAL A 92 13.09 19.02 3.24
N GLU A 93 13.60 20.19 3.62
CA GLU A 93 13.49 21.39 2.80
C GLU A 93 14.30 21.25 1.49
N PRO A 94 13.85 21.83 0.36
CA PRO A 94 14.67 21.90 -0.83
C PRO A 94 16.00 22.62 -0.57
N GLY A 95 17.11 21.94 -0.84
CA GLY A 95 18.47 22.49 -0.68
C GLY A 95 19.25 21.89 0.50
N THR A 96 18.63 21.01 1.29
CA THR A 96 19.32 20.33 2.38
C THR A 96 20.42 19.40 1.86
N GLU A 97 21.61 19.51 2.45
CA GLU A 97 22.73 18.66 2.12
C GLU A 97 22.58 17.24 2.70
N LYS A 98 23.23 16.28 2.04
CA LYS A 98 23.25 14.89 2.52
C LYS A 98 23.90 14.76 3.90
N ASN A 99 24.91 15.59 4.17
CA ASN A 99 25.65 15.57 5.42
C ASN A 99 24.77 16.04 6.60
N ALA A 100 23.91 17.04 6.40
CA ALA A 100 22.97 17.49 7.42
C ALA A 100 21.93 16.41 7.80
N VAL A 101 21.49 15.61 6.82
CA VAL A 101 20.65 14.43 7.13
C VAL A 101 21.47 13.36 7.86
N ARG A 102 22.77 13.22 7.57
CA ARG A 102 23.61 12.24 8.24
C ARG A 102 23.86 12.58 9.69
N THR A 103 24.06 13.85 10.03
CA THR A 103 24.31 14.31 11.41
C THR A 103 23.09 14.08 12.30
N VAL A 104 21.87 14.34 11.81
CA VAL A 104 20.63 14.09 12.59
C VAL A 104 20.44 12.61 12.91
N PHE A 105 20.93 11.72 12.06
CA PHE A 105 20.80 10.26 12.20
C PHE A 105 22.13 9.56 12.51
N GLU A 106 23.11 10.28 13.04
CA GLU A 106 24.47 9.78 13.24
C GLU A 106 24.50 8.53 14.13
N ASP A 107 23.76 8.56 15.24
CA ASP A 107 23.63 7.45 16.20
C ASP A 107 23.12 6.14 15.59
N TYR A 108 22.47 6.21 14.42
CA TYR A 108 21.85 5.05 13.79
C TYR A 108 22.54 4.59 12.50
N GLU A 109 23.52 5.34 12.02
CA GLU A 109 24.29 5.10 10.80
C GLU A 109 23.47 4.61 9.58
N PRO A 110 22.34 5.25 9.21
CA PRO A 110 21.57 4.79 8.06
C PRO A 110 22.28 5.13 6.75
N LYS A 111 22.06 4.29 5.73
CA LYS A 111 22.44 4.66 4.35
C LYS A 111 21.46 5.72 3.84
N VAL A 112 21.95 6.96 3.68
CA VAL A 112 21.16 8.11 3.22
C VAL A 112 21.17 8.23 1.70
N GLU A 113 19.99 8.36 1.09
CA GLU A 113 19.79 8.73 -0.31
C GLU A 113 18.85 9.93 -0.40
N LEU A 114 19.32 11.08 -0.89
CA LEU A 114 18.45 12.23 -1.16
C LEU A 114 17.73 12.03 -2.48
N ARG A 115 16.41 12.24 -2.47
CA ARG A 115 15.56 12.19 -3.66
C ARG A 115 14.71 13.44 -3.72
N SER A 116 14.61 14.01 -4.90
CA SER A 116 13.65 15.06 -5.19
C SER A 116 12.45 14.46 -5.90
N THR A 117 11.25 14.84 -5.47
CA THR A 117 10.01 14.59 -6.20
C THR A 117 9.38 15.90 -6.57
N GLN A 118 8.99 16.00 -7.83
CA GLN A 118 8.17 17.10 -8.32
C GLN A 118 6.71 16.67 -8.20
N LYS A 119 5.95 17.31 -7.30
CA LYS A 119 4.49 17.15 -7.25
C LYS A 119 3.85 18.27 -8.06
N GLY A 120 3.49 17.98 -9.30
CA GLY A 120 2.79 18.93 -10.18
C GLY A 120 3.69 20.05 -10.69
N ASN A 121 3.34 21.30 -10.40
CA ASN A 121 4.00 22.50 -10.94
C ASN A 121 5.51 22.53 -10.64
N ALA A 122 6.33 23.07 -11.55
CA ALA A 122 7.79 23.09 -11.47
C ALA A 122 8.35 23.82 -10.24
N LEU A 123 7.55 24.69 -9.63
CA LEU A 123 7.87 25.39 -8.38
C LEU A 123 7.74 24.50 -7.13
N ASN A 124 6.88 23.49 -7.13
CA ASN A 124 6.65 22.62 -5.97
C ASN A 124 7.58 21.40 -6.01
N LYS A 125 8.87 21.65 -5.80
CA LYS A 125 9.87 20.59 -5.60
C LYS A 125 9.89 20.19 -4.13
N ALA A 126 9.40 19.00 -3.82
CA ALA A 126 9.54 18.40 -2.50
C ALA A 126 10.79 17.52 -2.48
N GLN A 127 11.72 17.78 -1.56
CA GLN A 127 12.85 16.90 -1.31
C GLN A 127 12.53 15.97 -0.14
N TYR A 128 13.01 14.74 -0.24
CA TYR A 128 12.94 13.77 0.85
C TYR A 128 14.20 12.92 0.86
N ALA A 129 14.68 12.59 2.05
CA ALA A 129 15.72 11.62 2.25
C ALA A 129 15.11 10.24 2.44
N VAL A 130 15.63 9.25 1.72
CA VAL A 130 15.38 7.84 1.96
C VAL A 130 16.52 7.32 2.84
N LEU A 131 16.18 6.90 4.05
CA LEU A 131 17.11 6.33 5.02
C LEU A 131 16.94 4.81 5.00
N THR A 132 18.00 4.07 4.70
CA THR A 132 17.98 2.61 4.71
C THR A 132 18.70 2.07 5.93
N PHE A 133 17.98 1.32 6.75
CA PHE A 133 18.47 0.66 7.96
C PHE A 133 18.61 -0.85 7.71
N SER A 134 19.67 -1.43 8.26
CA SER A 134 19.87 -2.88 8.33
C SER A 134 19.03 -3.52 9.44
N ASN A 135 18.80 -2.80 10.54
CA ASN A 135 18.09 -3.29 11.72
C ASN A 135 16.71 -2.64 11.87
N LYS A 136 15.67 -3.45 12.12
CA LYS A 136 14.28 -3.02 12.35
C LYS A 136 14.17 -2.18 13.61
N ALA A 137 14.79 -2.62 14.70
CA ALA A 137 14.67 -1.98 16.01
C ALA A 137 15.21 -0.55 15.95
N MET A 138 16.32 -0.34 15.25
CA MET A 138 16.91 0.98 15.06
C MET A 138 16.02 1.90 14.21
N ALA A 139 15.42 1.37 13.13
CA ALA A 139 14.48 2.15 12.32
C ALA A 139 13.25 2.60 13.14
N LEU A 140 12.69 1.71 13.98
CA LEU A 140 11.55 2.04 14.83
C LEU A 140 11.92 2.99 15.97
N HIS A 141 13.10 2.81 16.57
CA HIS A 141 13.63 3.70 17.61
C HIS A 141 13.86 5.11 17.05
N ALA A 142 14.45 5.22 15.86
CA ALA A 142 14.63 6.49 15.17
C ALA A 142 13.29 7.19 14.90
N VAL A 143 12.27 6.46 14.45
CA VAL A 143 10.91 7.02 14.31
C VAL A 143 10.38 7.51 15.65
N LYS A 144 10.46 6.71 16.72
CA LYS A 144 9.94 7.09 18.02
C LYS A 144 10.61 8.34 18.61
N MET A 145 11.92 8.48 18.41
CA MET A 145 12.70 9.55 19.04
C MET A 145 12.75 10.82 18.20
N LEU A 146 12.81 10.70 16.87
CA LEU A 146 13.06 11.83 15.98
C LEU A 146 11.78 12.34 15.29
N ASP A 147 10.73 11.53 15.18
CA ASP A 147 9.47 11.98 14.60
C ASP A 147 8.83 13.08 15.47
N GLY A 148 8.46 14.20 14.84
CA GLY A 148 7.93 15.37 15.52
C GLY A 148 8.97 16.30 16.14
N THR A 149 10.27 15.98 16.09
CA THR A 149 11.31 16.89 16.60
C THR A 149 11.48 18.12 15.71
N ASN A 150 11.85 19.25 16.32
CA ASN A 150 12.12 20.49 15.61
C ASN A 150 13.55 20.47 15.05
N GLN A 151 13.70 20.34 13.73
CA GLN A 151 14.99 20.24 13.04
C GLN A 151 15.19 21.42 12.06
N ARG A 152 14.78 22.62 12.48
CA ARG A 152 14.82 23.81 11.63
C ARG A 152 16.24 24.20 11.25
N ASP A 153 17.19 24.05 12.18
CA ASP A 153 18.56 24.51 11.99
C ASP A 153 19.36 23.62 11.01
N LEU A 154 19.09 22.32 11.01
CA LEU A 154 19.82 21.36 10.18
C LEU A 154 19.07 20.98 8.89
N LEU A 155 17.75 20.78 8.98
CA LEU A 155 16.93 20.23 7.89
C LEU A 155 15.92 21.23 7.33
N GLY A 156 15.82 22.43 7.91
CA GLY A 156 14.86 23.44 7.51
C GLY A 156 13.41 23.13 7.91
N THR A 157 13.16 21.99 8.57
CA THR A 157 11.81 21.52 8.88
C THR A 157 11.43 21.84 10.32
N LYS A 158 10.27 22.50 10.48
CA LYS A 158 9.72 22.80 11.81
C LYS A 158 9.35 21.55 12.57
N CYS A 159 8.74 20.56 11.91
CA CYS A 159 8.46 19.27 12.51
C CYS A 159 8.99 18.20 11.56
N LEU A 160 9.96 17.41 12.03
CA LEU A 160 10.45 16.27 11.27
C LEU A 160 9.32 15.25 11.12
N LYS A 161 9.08 14.80 9.89
CA LYS A 161 8.11 13.74 9.62
C LYS A 161 8.84 12.52 9.07
N LEU A 162 8.80 11.44 9.84
CA LEU A 162 9.38 10.15 9.46
C LEU A 162 8.28 9.16 9.13
N SER A 163 8.37 8.54 7.96
CA SER A 163 7.38 7.55 7.52
C SER A 163 8.06 6.27 7.07
N LEU A 164 7.71 5.16 7.72
CA LEU A 164 8.24 3.85 7.37
C LEU A 164 7.69 3.38 6.03
N MET A 165 8.56 3.17 5.05
CA MET A 165 8.19 2.66 3.74
C MET A 165 8.22 1.14 3.75
N LEU A 166 7.04 0.56 3.54
CA LEU A 166 6.92 -0.86 3.27
C LEU A 166 7.48 -1.16 1.87
N ASN A 167 8.24 -2.24 1.75
CA ASN A 167 8.63 -2.74 0.43
C ASN A 167 7.40 -3.07 -0.41
N ARG A 168 7.52 -3.07 -1.74
CA ARG A 168 6.38 -3.32 -2.65
C ARG A 168 5.67 -4.65 -2.34
N GLN A 169 6.41 -5.68 -1.95
CA GLN A 169 5.87 -6.97 -1.52
C GLN A 169 5.11 -6.85 -0.19
N GLN A 170 5.69 -6.19 0.82
CA GLN A 170 5.04 -5.92 2.11
C GLN A 170 3.78 -5.07 1.95
N SER A 171 3.81 -4.04 1.10
CA SER A 171 2.65 -3.21 0.77
C SER A 171 1.53 -4.04 0.13
N LYS A 172 1.87 -4.97 -0.77
CA LYS A 172 0.89 -5.89 -1.38
C LYS A 172 0.24 -6.80 -0.33
N ILE A 173 1.03 -7.31 0.62
CA ILE A 173 0.54 -8.16 1.72
C ILE A 173 -0.38 -7.35 2.65
N ALA A 174 0.05 -6.16 3.07
CA ALA A 174 -0.73 -5.27 3.92
C ALA A 174 -2.09 -4.93 3.28
N ARG A 175 -2.10 -4.54 2.00
CA ARG A 175 -3.35 -4.27 1.25
C ARG A 175 -4.25 -5.50 1.16
N ARG A 176 -3.70 -6.69 0.96
CA ARG A 176 -4.48 -7.94 0.93
C ARG A 176 -5.13 -8.21 2.29
N ARG A 177 -4.40 -8.03 3.38
CA ARG A 177 -4.92 -8.20 4.75
C ARG A 177 -6.01 -7.19 5.07
N GLU A 178 -5.78 -5.91 4.80
CA GLU A 178 -6.77 -4.84 5.00
C GLU A 178 -8.05 -5.12 4.19
N ASN A 179 -7.92 -5.52 2.92
CA ASN A 179 -9.06 -5.88 2.09
C ASN A 179 -9.81 -7.11 2.63
N ARG A 180 -9.11 -8.09 3.22
CA ARG A 180 -9.74 -9.26 3.85
C ARG A 180 -10.56 -8.82 5.07
N VAL A 181 -10.00 -7.98 5.93
CA VAL A 181 -10.69 -7.45 7.12
C VAL A 181 -11.93 -6.64 6.70
N ARG A 182 -11.79 -5.73 5.72
CA ARG A 182 -12.94 -4.97 5.19
C ARG A 182 -14.03 -5.87 4.62
N ARG A 183 -13.66 -6.95 3.91
CA ARG A 183 -14.64 -7.91 3.39
C ARG A 183 -15.35 -8.66 4.49
N GLN A 184 -14.63 -9.08 5.54
CA GLN A 184 -15.23 -9.74 6.70
C GLN A 184 -16.16 -8.79 7.46
N ALA A 185 -15.76 -7.53 7.68
CA ALA A 185 -16.61 -6.53 8.30
C ALA A 185 -17.90 -6.28 7.52
N LYS A 186 -17.82 -6.19 6.18
CA LYS A 186 -19.01 -6.06 5.32
C LYS A 186 -19.93 -7.27 5.38
N LYS A 187 -19.37 -8.49 5.44
CA LYS A 187 -20.17 -9.70 5.58
C LYS A 187 -20.90 -9.75 6.92
N LYS A 188 -20.20 -9.41 8.01
CA LYS A 188 -20.82 -9.31 9.35
C LYS A 188 -21.95 -8.29 9.38
N SER A 189 -21.74 -7.08 8.85
CA SER A 189 -22.79 -6.06 8.73
C SER A 189 -24.02 -6.60 7.99
N ALA A 190 -23.83 -7.28 6.86
CA ALA A 190 -24.95 -7.86 6.12
C ALA A 190 -25.66 -8.99 6.88
N GLU A 191 -24.92 -9.83 7.61
CA GLU A 191 -25.49 -10.88 8.47
C GLU A 191 -26.29 -10.31 9.65
N ASP A 192 -25.81 -9.21 10.25
CA ASP A 192 -26.48 -8.50 11.34
C ASP A 192 -27.76 -7.80 10.83
N GLU A 193 -27.68 -7.09 9.69
CA GLU A 193 -28.85 -6.50 9.01
C GLU A 193 -29.93 -7.57 8.70
N HIS A 194 -29.53 -8.74 8.20
CA HIS A 194 -30.46 -9.84 7.95
C HIS A 194 -31.10 -10.40 9.23
N ARG A 195 -30.39 -10.42 10.36
CA ARG A 195 -30.97 -10.84 11.64
C ARG A 195 -31.99 -9.83 12.14
N GLU A 196 -31.65 -8.54 12.07
CA GLU A 196 -32.57 -7.46 12.44
C GLU A 196 -33.85 -7.47 11.59
N ASP A 197 -33.73 -7.69 10.28
CA ASP A 197 -34.89 -7.82 9.38
C ASP A 197 -35.77 -9.02 9.73
N MET A 198 -35.17 -10.17 10.06
CA MET A 198 -35.92 -11.37 10.44
C MET A 198 -36.62 -11.22 11.80
N GLU A 199 -35.96 -10.59 12.77
CA GLU A 199 -36.56 -10.25 14.05
C GLU A 199 -37.70 -9.25 13.90
N PHE A 200 -37.54 -8.26 13.02
CA PHE A 200 -38.59 -7.31 12.67
C PHE A 200 -39.80 -8.02 12.04
N LEU A 201 -39.57 -8.88 11.05
CA LEU A 201 -40.63 -9.65 10.39
C LEU A 201 -41.37 -10.56 11.38
N GLN A 202 -40.66 -11.24 12.29
CA GLN A 202 -41.29 -12.06 13.32
C GLN A 202 -42.18 -11.22 14.24
N LYS A 203 -41.67 -10.08 14.75
CA LYS A 203 -42.45 -9.16 15.59
C LYS A 203 -43.67 -8.62 14.83
N PHE A 204 -43.50 -8.27 13.57
CA PHE A 204 -44.56 -7.77 12.70
C PHE A 204 -45.67 -8.82 12.51
N ILE A 205 -45.33 -10.05 12.12
CA ILE A 205 -46.29 -11.15 11.95
C ILE A 205 -47.01 -11.45 13.27
N HIS A 206 -46.29 -11.51 14.40
CA HIS A 206 -46.91 -11.78 15.70
C HIS A 206 -47.92 -10.70 16.10
N SER A 207 -47.62 -9.43 15.81
CA SER A 207 -48.51 -8.31 16.11
C SER A 207 -49.76 -8.25 15.23
N HIS A 208 -49.69 -8.75 13.99
CA HIS A 208 -50.79 -8.71 13.02
C HIS A 208 -51.57 -10.02 12.87
N ALA A 209 -51.06 -11.15 13.35
CA ALA A 209 -51.75 -12.44 13.35
C ALA A 209 -52.65 -12.67 14.59
N GLN A 210 -52.57 -11.80 15.61
CA GLN A 210 -53.40 -11.85 16.82
C GLN A 210 -54.59 -10.86 16.80
N ARG A 211 -54.89 -10.27 15.64
CA ARG A 211 -56.17 -9.60 15.36
C ARG A 211 -57.03 -10.51 14.49
#